data_AF-A0A2W0ENN0-F1
#
_entry.id   AF-A0A2W0ENN0-F1
#
_cell.length_a   1.000
_cell.length_b   1.000
_cell.length_c   1.000
_cell.angle_alpha   90.00
_cell.angle_beta   90.00
_cell.angle_gamma   90.00
#
_symmetry.space_group_name_H-M   'P 1'
#
loop_
_entity.id
_entity.type
_entity.pdbx_description
1 polymer ?
#
loop_
_entity_poly.entity_id
_entity_poly.type
_entity_poly.pdbx_seq_one_letter_code
_entity_poly.pdbx_strand_id
1 'polypeptide(L)' 'MSEALAKSRIGDHRPLLVGIGGTTRPGSSTENALRAALQHARNQGARTLLFGGTELAALPSYSPECDERTDAQRELI' A
#
# COMPACT_ATOMS: atom_id res chain seq x y z
N MET A 1 8.77 9.95 12.89
CA MET A 1 8.44 9.12 11.71
C MET A 1 7.28 9.78 10.97
N SER A 2 7.49 10.98 10.42
CA SER A 2 6.41 11.92 10.05
C SER A 2 6.63 12.67 8.72
N GLU A 3 7.46 12.15 7.82
CA GLU A 3 7.74 12.83 6.54
C GLU A 3 7.23 12.10 5.29
N ALA A 4 6.71 10.87 5.41
CA ALA A 4 6.40 10.04 4.25
C ALA A 4 4.99 10.27 3.65
N LEU A 5 4.10 10.99 4.34
CA LEU A 5 2.87 11.51 3.75
C LEU A 5 3.20 12.80 2.97
N ALA A 6 4.15 12.69 2.05
CA ALA A 6 4.50 13.78 1.15
C ALA A 6 3.30 14.01 0.22
N LYS A 7 2.51 15.01 0.60
CA LYS A 7 1.55 15.75 -0.22
C LYS A 7 1.91 15.60 -1.69
N SER A 8 0.96 15.20 -2.52
CA SER A 8 1.04 15.38 -3.96
C SER A 8 1.20 16.89 -4.20
N ARG A 9 2.45 17.35 -4.24
CA ARG A 9 2.78 18.69 -4.67
C ARG A 9 2.52 18.66 -6.16
N ILE A 10 1.57 19.48 -6.61
CA ILE A 10 1.38 19.80 -8.02
C ILE A 10 2.79 20.14 -8.56
N GLY A 11 3.43 19.21 -9.27
CA GLY A 11 4.84 19.28 -9.68
C GLY A 11 5.69 18.01 -9.54
N ASP A 12 5.29 17.00 -8.75
CA ASP A 12 5.99 15.69 -8.79
C ASP A 12 5.42 14.83 -9.93
N HIS A 13 6.11 14.85 -11.07
CA HIS A 13 5.72 14.13 -12.28
C HIS A 13 6.05 12.63 -12.23
N ARG A 14 6.65 12.13 -11.15
CA ARG A 14 6.94 10.70 -11.03
C ARG A 14 5.64 9.92 -10.86
N PRO A 15 5.41 8.86 -11.64
CA PRO A 15 4.20 8.05 -11.49
C PRO A 15 4.16 7.41 -10.11
N LEU A 16 2.97 7.41 -9.48
CA LEU A 16 2.71 6.66 -8.27
C LEU A 16 2.10 5.31 -8.64
N LEU A 17 2.82 4.23 -8.35
CA LEU A 17 2.34 2.86 -8.53
C LEU A 17 1.86 2.32 -7.18
N VAL A 18 0.59 1.97 -7.11
CA VAL A 18 -0.04 1.40 -5.92
C VAL A 18 -0.21 -0.10 -6.13
N GLY A 19 0.46 -0.91 -5.32
CA GLY A 19 0.27 -2.35 -5.31
C GLY A 19 -0.75 -2.75 -4.26
N ILE A 20 -1.73 -3.56 -4.64
CA ILE A 20 -2.75 -4.12 -3.74
C ILE A 20 -2.57 -5.64 -3.70
N GLY A 21 -2.33 -6.18 -2.51
CA GLY A 21 -2.21 -7.62 -2.28
C GLY A 21 -3.53 -8.35 -2.51
N GLY A 22 -3.46 -9.68 -2.70
CA GLY A 22 -4.65 -10.52 -2.91
C GLY A 22 -5.06 -11.35 -1.70
N THR A 23 -4.32 -11.26 -0.59
CA THR A 23 -4.49 -12.13 0.59
C THR A 23 -4.22 -11.34 1.86
N THR A 24 -4.92 -11.64 2.97
CA THR A 24 -4.65 -11.07 4.30
C THR A 24 -3.46 -11.71 5.03
N ARG A 25 -2.89 -12.80 4.50
CA ARG A 25 -1.69 -13.44 5.05
C ARG A 25 -0.42 -12.66 4.66
N PRO A 26 0.33 -12.10 5.62
CA PRO A 26 1.59 -11.41 5.32
C PRO A 26 2.63 -12.37 4.74
N GLY A 27 3.45 -11.86 3.82
CA GLY A 27 4.57 -12.61 3.25
C GLY A 27 4.17 -13.76 2.31
N SER A 28 2.95 -13.75 1.76
CA SER A 28 2.54 -14.71 0.73
C SER A 28 3.40 -14.58 -0.54
N SER A 29 3.48 -15.65 -1.35
CA SER A 29 4.28 -15.63 -2.58
C SER A 29 3.85 -14.52 -3.55
N THR A 30 2.55 -14.23 -3.64
CA THR A 30 2.01 -13.15 -4.46
C THR A 30 2.34 -11.77 -3.88
N GLU A 31 2.34 -11.60 -2.55
CA GLU A 31 2.83 -10.37 -1.91
C GLU A 31 4.32 -10.15 -2.18
N ASN A 32 5.15 -11.19 -2.06
CA ASN A 32 6.58 -11.08 -2.34
C ASN A 32 6.86 -10.72 -3.81
N ALA A 33 6.10 -11.31 -4.75
CA ALA A 33 6.16 -10.94 -6.16
C ALA A 33 5.77 -9.46 -6.39
N LEU A 34 4.70 -8.99 -5.73
CA LEU A 34 4.27 -7.60 -5.80
C LEU A 34 5.32 -6.64 -5.20
N ARG A 35 5.92 -6.99 -4.06
CA ARG A 35 7.03 -6.25 -3.44
C ARG A 35 8.20 -6.10 -4.40
N ALA A 36 8.59 -7.18 -5.08
CA ALA A 36 9.67 -7.16 -6.06
C ALA A 36 9.35 -6.24 -7.26
N ALA A 37 8.13 -6.29 -7.78
CA ALA A 37 7.70 -5.42 -8.88
C ALA A 37 7.71 -3.93 -8.50
N LEU A 38 7.19 -3.59 -7.30
CA LEU A 38 7.22 -2.21 -6.80
C LEU A 38 8.65 -1.75 -6.49
N GLN A 39 9.53 -2.64 -6.00
CA GLN A 39 10.94 -2.31 -5.82
C GLN A 39 11.62 -2.00 -7.16
N HIS A 40 11.34 -2.79 -8.19
CA HIS A 40 11.84 -2.49 -9.54
C HIS A 40 11.34 -1.13 -10.04
N ALA A 41 10.05 -0.83 -9.89
CA ALA A 41 9.50 0.48 -10.27
C ALA A 41 10.15 1.65 -9.50
N ARG A 42 10.40 1.50 -8.20
CA ARG A 42 11.14 2.50 -7.41
C ARG A 42 12.54 2.73 -7.95
N ASN A 43 13.25 1.66 -8.30
CA ASN A 43 14.60 1.76 -8.88
C ASN A 43 14.59 2.52 -10.23
N GLN A 44 13.47 2.45 -10.97
CA GLN A 44 13.24 3.20 -12.20
C GLN A 44 12.75 4.64 -11.97
N GLY A 45 12.68 5.11 -10.72
CA GLY A 45 12.30 6.48 -10.37
C GLY A 45 10.81 6.68 -10.13
N ALA A 46 10.00 5.62 -10.09
CA ALA A 46 8.60 5.74 -9.68
C ALA A 46 8.46 5.94 -8.17
N ARG A 47 7.36 6.55 -7.76
CA ARG A 47 6.88 6.46 -6.39
C ARG A 47 6.08 5.17 -6.25
N THR A 48 6.15 4.52 -5.11
CA THR A 48 5.37 3.30 -4.87
C THR A 48 4.77 3.27 -3.49
N LEU A 49 3.58 2.68 -3.40
CA LEU A 49 2.87 2.35 -2.17
C LEU A 49 2.42 0.89 -2.25
N LEU A 50 2.45 0.18 -1.12
CA LEU A 50 2.02 -1.20 -1.02
C LEU A 50 0.96 -1.33 0.07
N PHE A 51 -0.18 -1.92 -0.28
CA PHE A 51 -1.17 -2.46 0.65
C PHE A 51 -1.06 -3.99 0.61
N GLY A 52 -0.24 -4.56 1.50
CA GLY A 52 0.01 -5.99 1.60
C GLY A 52 -0.95 -6.69 2.56
N GLY A 53 -0.66 -7.94 2.92
CA GLY A 53 -1.54 -8.74 3.76
C GLY A 53 -1.82 -8.14 5.12
N THR A 54 -0.85 -7.47 5.73
CA THR A 54 -1.02 -6.74 6.99
C THR A 54 -2.03 -5.61 6.86
N GLU A 55 -1.88 -4.76 5.84
CA GLU A 55 -2.78 -3.63 5.60
C GLU A 55 -4.20 -4.09 5.22
N LEU A 56 -4.29 -5.18 4.43
CA LEU A 56 -5.57 -5.78 4.07
C LEU A 56 -6.28 -6.44 5.25
N ALA A 57 -5.55 -7.12 6.13
CA ALA A 57 -6.10 -7.73 7.34
C ALA A 57 -6.66 -6.69 8.31
N ALA A 58 -6.09 -5.48 8.31
CA ALA A 58 -6.55 -4.35 9.11
C ALA A 58 -7.79 -3.65 8.54
N LEU A 59 -8.33 -4.08 7.38
CA LEU A 59 -9.59 -3.53 6.88
C LEU A 59 -10.78 -4.21 7.60
N PRO A 60 -11.79 -3.47 8.07
CA PRO A 60 -13.04 -3.94 8.69
C PRO A 60 -13.74 -5.08 7.94
N SER A 61 -13.69 -5.11 6.60
CA SER A 61 -14.28 -6.21 5.82
C SER A 61 -13.61 -7.57 6.06
N TYR A 62 -12.38 -7.60 6.57
CA TYR A 62 -11.62 -8.81 6.90
C TYR A 62 -11.45 -9.03 8.40
N SER A 63 -11.79 -8.03 9.23
CA SER A 63 -11.96 -8.11 10.69
C SER A 63 -13.24 -7.38 11.08
N PRO A 64 -14.41 -8.05 11.01
CA PRO A 64 -15.71 -7.43 11.21
C PRO A 64 -15.97 -6.91 12.64
N GLU A 65 -15.00 -7.07 13.54
CA GLU A 65 -15.08 -6.57 14.92
C GLU A 65 -14.62 -5.11 15.07
N CYS A 66 -14.17 -4.47 13.98
CA CYS A 66 -13.72 -3.07 13.98
C CYS A 66 -14.63 -2.21 13.07
N ASP A 67 -15.59 -1.49 13.66
CA ASP A 67 -16.50 -0.60 12.94
C ASP A 67 -15.88 0.77 12.56
N GLU A 68 -14.75 1.15 13.18
CA GLU A 68 -14.05 2.39 12.86
C GLU A 68 -13.15 2.24 11.63
N ARG A 69 -13.12 3.28 10.77
CA ARG A 69 -12.20 3.27 9.62
C ARG A 69 -10.75 3.33 10.08
N THR A 70 -9.93 2.39 9.63
CA THR A 70 -8.49 2.37 9.86
C THR A 70 -7.76 3.34 8.92
N ASP A 71 -6.54 3.75 9.29
CA ASP A 71 -5.75 4.67 8.45
C ASP A 71 -5.45 4.07 7.07
N ALA A 72 -5.20 2.76 6.98
CA ALA A 72 -5.04 2.05 5.71
C ALA A 72 -6.28 2.17 4.81
N GLN A 73 -7.49 2.18 5.37
CA GLN A 73 -8.70 2.44 4.59
C GLN A 73 -8.78 3.87 4.07
N ARG A 74 -8.28 4.85 4.85
CA ARG A 74 -8.27 6.26 4.43
C ARG A 74 -7.27 6.50 3.32
N GLU A 75 -6.19 5.72 3.23
CA GLU A 75 -5.23 5.82 2.13
C GLU A 75 -5.73 5.23 0.80
N LEU A 76 -6.80 4.43 0.83
CA LEU A 76 -7.39 3.78 -0.35
C LEU A 76 -8.50 4.60 -1.05
N ILE A 77 -8.97 5.72 -0.48
CA ILE A 77 -10.05 6.59 -0.99
C ILE A 77 -9.60 8.05 -1.10
#